data_AF-A0A0R3KXQ8-F1
#
_entry.id   AF-A0A0R3KXQ8-F1
#
_cell.length_a   1.000
_cell.length_b   1.000
_cell.length_c   1.000
_cell.angle_alpha   90.00
_cell.angle_beta   90.00
_cell.angle_gamma   90.00
#
_symmetry.space_group_name_H-M   'P 1'
#
loop_
_entity.id
_entity.type
_entity.pdbx_description
1 polymer ?
#
loop_
_entity_poly.entity_id
_entity_poly.type
_entity_poly.pdbx_seq_one_letter_code
_entity_poly.pdbx_strand_id
1 'polypeptide(L)'
;MNRYAVLYLVTLFVIVPLDFLFLGVVAKDFFTSQVGNMLGEIKLVPAVLFYLLYVAGTVIFVSGGAGVSWQSTLLYGALFGFFCYATFDLTSLALLKHWSWPVAIVDVAWGATVTAVASTAGLLVADWVGTKT
;
A
#
# COMPACT_ATOMS: atom_id res chain seq x y z
N MET A 1 7.49 24.59 -2.24
CA MET A 1 6.65 23.64 -1.46
C MET A 1 7.58 22.57 -0.86
N ASN A 2 7.30 22.05 0.34
CA ASN A 2 8.14 20.97 0.90
C ASN A 2 7.90 19.68 0.10
N ARG A 3 8.89 19.22 -0.68
CA ARG A 3 8.83 18.03 -1.53
C ARG A 3 8.31 16.79 -0.78
N TYR A 4 8.80 16.56 0.44
CA TYR A 4 8.40 15.41 1.26
C TYR A 4 6.93 15.46 1.65
N ALA A 5 6.39 16.66 1.91
CA ALA A 5 4.96 16.82 2.19
C ALA A 5 4.11 16.45 0.96
N VAL A 6 4.55 16.82 -0.25
CA VAL A 6 3.86 16.45 -1.50
C VAL A 6 3.89 14.94 -1.71
N LEU A 7 5.08 14.33 -1.60
CA LEU A 7 5.25 12.87 -1.72
C LEU A 7 4.31 12.14 -0.76
N TYR A 8 4.30 12.54 0.50
CA TYR A 8 3.49 11.90 1.54
C TYR A 8 1.99 12.05 1.26
N LEU A 9 1.51 13.28 1.06
CA LEU A 9 0.08 13.54 0.88
C LEU A 9 -0.45 12.89 -0.39
N VAL A 10 0.25 13.01 -1.53
CA VAL A 10 -0.20 12.40 -2.79
C VAL A 10 -0.21 10.88 -2.68
N THR A 11 0.85 10.27 -2.13
CA THR A 11 0.88 8.82 -1.94
C THR A 11 -0.27 8.35 -1.05
N LEU A 12 -0.55 9.06 0.05
CA LEU A 12 -1.67 8.76 0.95
C LEU A 12 -3.03 8.90 0.24
N PHE A 13 -3.25 9.97 -0.50
CA PHE A 13 -4.49 10.23 -1.22
C PHE A 13 -4.70 9.30 -2.43
N VAL A 14 -3.66 8.63 -2.92
CA VAL A 14 -3.79 7.61 -3.95
C VAL A 14 -4.03 6.23 -3.34
N ILE A 15 -3.23 5.84 -2.33
CA ILE A 15 -3.33 4.48 -1.75
C ILE A 15 -4.66 4.25 -1.03
N VAL A 16 -5.13 5.22 -0.24
CA VAL A 16 -6.32 5.04 0.60
C VAL A 16 -7.58 4.80 -0.25
N PRO A 17 -7.92 5.64 -1.26
CA PRO A 17 -9.10 5.38 -2.08
C PRO A 17 -9.00 4.09 -2.91
N LEU A 18 -7.79 3.74 -3.38
CA LEU A 18 -7.58 2.49 -4.12
C LEU A 18 -7.85 1.28 -3.24
N ASP A 19 -7.38 1.27 -2.00
CA ASP A 19 -7.67 0.20 -1.04
C ASP A 19 -9.15 0.14 -0.68
N PHE A 20 -9.80 1.28 -0.42
CA PHE A 20 -11.24 1.30 -0.16
C PHE A 20 -12.04 0.72 -1.33
N LEU A 21 -11.64 1.02 -2.57
CA LEU A 21 -12.25 0.43 -3.76
C LEU A 21 -11.99 -1.07 -3.83
N PHE A 22 -10.75 -1.50 -3.60
CA PHE A 22 -10.38 -2.91 -3.67
C PHE A 22 -11.08 -3.74 -2.60
N LEU A 23 -10.95 -3.37 -1.32
CA LEU A 23 -11.55 -4.11 -0.21
C LEU A 23 -13.07 -3.96 -0.17
N GLY A 24 -13.61 -2.79 -0.53
CA GLY A 24 -15.03 -2.49 -0.44
C GLY A 24 -15.85 -2.99 -1.62
N VAL A 25 -15.25 -3.17 -2.80
CA VAL A 25 -15.96 -3.49 -4.04
C VAL A 25 -15.37 -4.70 -4.74
N VAL A 26 -14.08 -4.68 -5.06
CA VAL A 26 -13.47 -5.69 -5.95
C VAL A 26 -13.30 -7.03 -5.25
N ALA A 27 -12.75 -7.01 -4.04
CA ALA A 27 -12.34 -8.18 -3.29
C ALA A 27 -13.30 -8.51 -2.14
N LYS A 28 -14.30 -7.68 -1.89
CA LYS A 28 -15.22 -7.81 -0.75
C LYS A 28 -15.81 -9.22 -0.63
N ASP A 29 -16.43 -9.71 -1.68
CA ASP A 29 -17.11 -11.02 -1.65
C ASP A 29 -16.09 -12.16 -1.54
N PHE A 30 -14.95 -12.02 -2.20
CA PHE A 30 -13.86 -12.99 -2.12
C PHE A 30 -13.31 -13.10 -0.69
N PHE A 31 -12.89 -11.99 -0.07
CA PHE A 31 -12.39 -11.98 1.31
C PHE A 31 -13.47 -12.43 2.30
N THR A 32 -14.72 -12.00 2.12
CA THR A 32 -15.82 -12.43 3.00
C THR A 32 -16.05 -13.93 2.89
N SER A 33 -15.95 -14.53 1.69
CA SER A 33 -16.10 -15.98 1.51
C SER A 33 -14.96 -16.80 2.10
N GLN A 34 -13.74 -16.26 2.11
CA GLN A 34 -12.54 -16.97 2.54
C GLN A 34 -12.28 -16.83 4.04
N VAL A 35 -12.41 -15.61 4.56
CA VAL A 35 -12.02 -15.25 5.94
C VAL A 35 -13.13 -14.55 6.71
N GLY A 36 -14.35 -14.43 6.16
CA GLY A 36 -15.45 -13.67 6.78
C GLY A 36 -15.81 -14.09 8.20
N ASN A 37 -15.74 -15.39 8.50
CA ASN A 37 -16.00 -15.92 9.84
C ASN A 37 -14.92 -15.55 10.88
N MET A 38 -13.79 -14.99 10.45
CA MET A 38 -12.72 -14.47 11.30
C MET A 38 -12.76 -12.94 11.45
N LEU A 39 -13.54 -12.24 10.62
CA LEU A 39 -13.59 -10.79 10.64
C LEU A 39 -14.29 -10.32 11.92
N GLY A 40 -13.59 -9.50 12.70
CA GLY A 40 -14.15 -8.79 13.83
C GLY A 40 -14.57 -7.37 13.47
N GLU A 41 -14.90 -6.59 14.48
CA GLU A 41 -15.14 -5.15 14.31
C GLU A 41 -13.89 -4.42 13.82
N ILE A 42 -14.08 -3.49 12.89
CA ILE A 42 -13.00 -2.65 12.37
C ILE A 42 -12.51 -1.72 13.48
N LYS A 43 -11.27 -1.91 13.91
CA LYS A 43 -10.60 -1.02 14.86
C LYS A 43 -10.00 0.16 14.10
N LEU A 44 -10.64 1.34 14.19
CA LEU A 44 -10.24 2.54 13.45
C LEU A 44 -8.82 3.03 13.78
N VAL A 45 -8.43 3.00 15.06
CA VAL A 45 -7.13 3.53 15.48
C VAL A 45 -5.96 2.75 14.84
N PRO A 46 -5.88 1.40 14.93
CA PRO A 46 -4.89 0.62 14.19
C PRO A 46 -4.92 0.85 12.67
N ALA A 47 -6.11 0.94 12.07
CA ALA A 47 -6.25 1.13 10.62
C ALA A 47 -5.66 2.47 10.16
N VAL A 48 -5.96 3.57 10.87
CA VAL A 48 -5.40 4.88 10.56
C VAL A 48 -3.88 4.89 10.76
N LEU A 49 -3.39 4.32 11.88
CA LEU A 49 -1.96 4.23 12.13
C LEU A 49 -1.22 3.44 11.06
N PHE A 50 -1.80 2.34 10.58
CA PHE A 50 -1.26 1.57 9.46
C PHE A 50 -1.05 2.47 8.25
N TYR A 51 -2.08 3.17 7.76
CA TYR A 51 -1.94 4.01 6.57
C TYR A 51 -0.88 5.10 6.75
N LEU A 52 -0.88 5.77 7.90
CA LEU A 52 0.08 6.86 8.14
C LEU A 52 1.52 6.37 8.19
N LEU A 53 1.78 5.23 8.85
CA LEU A 53 3.10 4.64 8.96
C LEU A 53 3.55 3.98 7.65
N TYR A 54 2.64 3.31 6.96
CA TYR A 54 2.92 2.64 5.70
C TYR A 54 3.38 3.64 4.65
N VAL A 55 2.65 4.75 4.49
CA VAL A 55 3.03 5.82 3.56
C VAL A 55 4.34 6.49 3.98
N ALA A 56 4.59 6.66 5.29
CA ALA A 56 5.88 7.17 5.76
C ALA A 56 7.03 6.26 5.32
N GLY A 57 6.88 4.94 5.49
CA GLY A 57 7.82 3.94 5.00
C GLY A 57 8.01 3.99 3.48
N THR A 58 6.93 4.06 2.72
CA THR A 58 6.97 4.21 1.26
C THR A 58 7.78 5.45 0.85
N VAL A 59 7.54 6.60 1.48
CA VAL A 59 8.30 7.82 1.17
C VAL A 59 9.78 7.66 1.52
N ILE A 60 10.12 7.09 2.68
CA ILE A 60 11.52 6.93 3.12
C ILE A 60 12.30 5.97 2.22
N PHE A 61 11.70 4.82 1.87
CA PHE A 61 12.42 3.74 1.21
C PHE A 61 12.27 3.72 -0.32
N VAL A 62 11.26 4.39 -0.87
CA VAL A 62 10.93 4.30 -2.31
C VAL A 62 11.17 5.63 -3.03
N SER A 63 10.48 6.70 -2.64
CA SER A 63 10.37 7.92 -3.47
C SER A 63 11.10 9.16 -2.93
N GLY A 64 11.57 9.13 -1.68
CA GLY A 64 12.14 10.29 -0.98
C GLY A 64 13.61 10.56 -1.24
N GLY A 65 14.32 9.65 -1.93
CA GLY A 65 15.74 9.82 -2.27
C GLY A 65 15.97 10.89 -3.34
N ALA A 66 17.16 11.49 -3.32
CA ALA A 66 17.58 12.43 -4.35
C ALA A 66 17.90 11.68 -5.66
N GLY A 67 17.43 12.21 -6.81
CA GLY A 67 17.72 11.63 -8.13
C GLY A 67 17.00 10.31 -8.42
N VAL A 68 16.00 9.93 -7.62
CA VAL A 68 15.15 8.75 -7.85
C VAL A 68 14.35 8.94 -9.14
N SER A 69 14.33 7.92 -10.00
CA SER A 69 13.54 7.91 -11.23
C SER A 69 12.17 7.26 -11.01
N TRP A 70 11.22 7.51 -11.91
CA TRP A 70 9.91 6.87 -11.86
C TRP A 70 10.02 5.35 -12.04
N GLN A 71 10.98 4.85 -12.83
CA GLN A 71 11.19 3.41 -13.00
C GLN A 71 11.66 2.75 -11.71
N SER A 72 12.61 3.39 -11.00
CA SER A 72 13.08 2.84 -9.74
C SER A 72 11.99 2.94 -8.66
N THR A 73 11.21 4.02 -8.65
CA THR A 73 10.06 4.17 -7.75
C THR A 73 9.00 3.11 -8.00
N LEU A 74 8.67 2.82 -9.26
CA LEU A 74 7.73 1.78 -9.62
C LEU A 74 8.21 0.40 -9.14
N LEU A 75 9.48 0.06 -9.40
CA LEU A 75 10.07 -1.22 -9.00
C LEU A 75 10.18 -1.35 -7.48
N TYR A 76 10.78 -0.36 -6.81
CA TYR A 76 10.96 -0.40 -5.36
C TYR A 76 9.64 -0.25 -4.61
N GLY A 77 8.65 0.46 -5.18
CA GLY A 77 7.28 0.49 -4.67
C GLY A 77 6.62 -0.88 -4.73
N ALA A 78 6.77 -1.59 -5.87
CA ALA A 78 6.28 -2.96 -6.00
C ALA A 78 6.97 -3.91 -5.01
N LEU A 79 8.29 -3.83 -4.86
CA LEU A 79 9.05 -4.65 -3.92
C LEU A 79 8.70 -4.34 -2.46
N PHE A 80 8.59 -3.06 -2.09
CA PHE A 80 8.19 -2.65 -0.74
C PHE A 80 6.79 -3.16 -0.40
N GLY A 81 5.84 -2.99 -1.33
CA GLY A 81 4.50 -3.57 -1.23
C GLY A 81 4.52 -5.08 -1.06
N PHE A 82 5.22 -5.78 -1.96
CA PHE A 82 5.39 -7.22 -1.91
C PHE A 82 5.90 -7.70 -0.55
N PHE A 83 7.01 -7.14 -0.05
CA PHE A 83 7.60 -7.61 1.20
C PHE A 83 6.72 -7.33 2.42
N CYS A 84 6.09 -6.16 2.51
CA CYS A 84 5.21 -5.84 3.63
C CYS A 84 3.98 -6.77 3.67
N TYR A 85 3.29 -6.92 2.54
CA TYR A 85 2.10 -7.77 2.46
C TYR A 85 2.48 -9.24 2.62
N ALA A 86 3.54 -9.71 1.94
CA ALA A 86 3.97 -11.10 2.08
C ALA A 86 4.39 -11.44 3.52
N THR A 87 5.01 -10.51 4.23
CA THR A 87 5.35 -10.73 5.65
C THR A 87 4.09 -10.92 6.49
N PHE A 88 3.05 -10.11 6.27
CA PHE A 88 1.77 -10.23 6.96
C PHE A 88 1.04 -11.54 6.58
N ASP A 89 0.90 -11.82 5.29
CA ASP A 89 0.16 -12.97 4.78
C ASP A 89 0.82 -14.31 5.07
N LEU A 90 2.13 -14.42 4.90
CA LEU A 90 2.86 -15.66 5.19
C LEU A 90 2.85 -15.95 6.70
N THR A 91 2.93 -14.91 7.53
CA THR A 91 2.77 -15.05 8.99
C THR A 91 1.35 -15.50 9.33
N SER A 92 0.35 -14.93 8.66
CA SER A 92 -1.05 -15.30 8.85
C SER A 92 -1.33 -16.74 8.42
N LEU A 93 -0.79 -17.20 7.29
CA LEU A 93 -0.85 -18.60 6.85
C LEU A 93 -0.21 -19.56 7.86
N ALA A 94 0.87 -19.14 8.53
CA ALA A 94 1.57 -19.97 9.52
C ALA A 94 0.82 -20.05 10.86
N LEU A 95 0.07 -19.01 11.24
CA LEU A 95 -0.52 -18.87 12.59
C LEU A 95 -2.04 -19.03 12.64
N LEU A 96 -2.76 -18.70 11.57
CA LEU A 96 -4.23 -18.60 11.57
C LEU A 96 -4.86 -19.79 10.85
N LYS A 97 -5.80 -20.48 11.52
CA LYS A 97 -6.40 -21.74 11.03
C LYS A 97 -7.15 -21.64 9.70
N HIS A 98 -7.66 -20.47 9.32
CA HIS A 98 -8.52 -20.31 8.14
C HIS A 98 -8.00 -19.25 7.16
N TRP A 99 -6.75 -18.79 7.31
CA TRP A 99 -6.13 -17.96 6.28
C TRP A 99 -5.74 -18.85 5.09
N SER A 100 -6.11 -18.45 3.87
CA SER A 100 -5.97 -19.30 2.69
C SER A 100 -4.93 -18.75 1.71
N TRP A 101 -4.25 -19.66 0.98
CA TRP A 101 -3.29 -19.27 -0.06
C TRP A 101 -3.88 -18.33 -1.13
N PRO A 102 -5.12 -18.53 -1.61
CA PRO A 102 -5.74 -17.58 -2.52
C PRO A 102 -5.82 -16.16 -1.96
N VAL A 103 -6.18 -16.00 -0.69
CA VAL A 103 -6.22 -14.68 -0.03
C VAL A 103 -4.83 -14.06 -0.02
N ALA A 104 -3.83 -14.82 0.45
CA ALA A 104 -2.46 -14.35 0.51
C ALA A 104 -1.91 -13.91 -0.85
N ILE A 105 -2.13 -14.70 -1.90
CA ILE A 105 -1.63 -14.38 -3.25
C ILE A 105 -2.29 -13.10 -3.79
N VAL A 106 -3.61 -12.97 -3.61
CA VAL A 106 -4.36 -11.79 -4.05
C VAL A 106 -3.94 -10.55 -3.29
N ASP A 107 -3.79 -10.64 -1.96
CA ASP A 107 -3.43 -9.50 -1.11
C ASP A 107 -1.98 -9.05 -1.36
N VAL A 108 -1.04 -9.99 -1.50
CA VAL A 108 0.35 -9.68 -1.87
C VAL A 108 0.46 -9.04 -3.26
N ALA A 109 -0.26 -9.57 -4.25
CA ALA A 109 -0.27 -9.00 -5.60
C ALA A 109 -0.87 -7.58 -5.61
N TRP A 110 -1.94 -7.36 -4.85
CA TRP A 110 -2.54 -6.04 -4.68
C TRP A 110 -1.59 -5.09 -3.96
N GLY A 111 -1.01 -5.49 -2.83
CA GLY A 111 -0.07 -4.70 -2.04
C GLY A 111 1.14 -4.22 -2.86
N ALA A 112 1.71 -5.10 -3.69
CA ALA A 112 2.76 -4.72 -4.63
C ALA A 112 2.27 -3.68 -5.65
N THR A 113 1.11 -3.93 -6.27
CA THR A 113 0.55 -3.09 -7.33
C THR A 113 0.18 -1.69 -6.80
N VAL A 114 -0.60 -1.62 -5.73
CA VAL A 114 -1.12 -0.37 -5.18
C VAL A 114 0.01 0.52 -4.67
N THR A 115 1.04 -0.08 -4.06
CA THR A 115 2.21 0.66 -3.55
C THR A 115 3.08 1.20 -4.69
N ALA A 116 3.29 0.41 -5.74
CA ALA A 116 3.99 0.85 -6.94
C ALA A 116 3.28 2.04 -7.60
N VAL A 117 1.96 1.95 -7.77
CA VAL A 117 1.14 3.01 -8.37
C VAL A 117 1.13 4.27 -7.50
N ALA A 118 0.85 4.14 -6.20
CA ALA A 118 0.74 5.27 -5.29
C ALA A 118 2.06 6.02 -5.12
N SER A 119 3.17 5.30 -4.94
CA SER A 119 4.50 5.92 -4.81
C SER A 119 4.94 6.61 -6.11
N THR A 120 4.65 6.01 -7.28
CA THR A 120 4.97 6.60 -8.58
C THR A 120 4.16 7.86 -8.83
N ALA A 121 2.85 7.84 -8.53
CA ALA A 121 2.01 9.03 -8.60
C ALA A 121 2.51 10.13 -7.66
N GLY A 122 2.90 9.76 -6.44
CA GLY A 122 3.52 10.67 -5.47
C GLY A 122 4.75 11.37 -6.03
N LEU A 123 5.69 10.59 -6.61
CA LEU A 123 6.90 11.12 -7.22
C LEU A 123 6.59 12.06 -8.39
N LEU A 124 5.76 11.63 -9.34
CA LEU A 124 5.45 12.42 -10.54
C LEU A 124 4.81 13.77 -10.19
N VAL A 125 3.91 13.81 -9.20
CA VAL A 125 3.32 15.06 -8.74
C VAL A 125 4.35 15.92 -8.00
N ALA A 126 5.19 15.33 -7.14
CA ALA A 126 6.24 16.07 -6.44
C ALA A 126 7.27 16.70 -7.40
N ASP A 127 7.65 15.98 -8.45
CA ASP A 127 8.54 16.47 -9.51
C ASP A 127 7.87 17.58 -10.33
N TRP A 128 6.60 17.40 -10.70
CA TRP A 128 5.83 18.42 -11.42
C TRP A 128 5.66 19.71 -10.61
N VAL A 129 5.41 19.61 -9.30
CA VAL A 129 5.36 20.81 -8.44
C VAL A 129 6.75 21.45 -8.31
N GLY A 130 7.80 20.64 -8.15
CA GLY A 130 9.17 21.13 -8.01
C GLY A 130 9.71 21.87 -9.23
N THR A 131 9.28 21.49 -10.44
CA THR A 131 9.65 22.20 -11.68
C THR A 131 8.95 23.56 -11.87
N LYS A 132 7.90 23.83 -11.10
CA LYS A 132 7.10 25.07 -11.19
C LYS A 132 7.46 26.14 -10.16
N THR A 133 8.37 25.84 -9.22
CA THR A 133 8.84 26.73 -8.16
C THR A 133 10.30 27.05 -8.37
#